data_AF-A0A836WFG6-F1
#
_entry.id   AF-A0A836WFG6-F1
#
_cell.length_a   1.000
_cell.length_b   1.000
_cell.length_c   1.000
_cell.angle_alpha   90.00
_cell.angle_beta   90.00
_cell.angle_gamma   90.00
#
_symmetry.space_group_name_H-M   'P 1'
#
loop_
_entity.id
_entity.type
_entity.pdbx_description
1 polymer ?
#
loop_
_entity_poly.entity_id
_entity_poly.type
_entity_poly.pdbx_seq_one_letter_code
_entity_poly.pdbx_strand_id
1 'polypeptide(L)'
;MPYLAAIITGGIFYFLAINVDQKYYDLLINIAAAFFAIPLLYFFYETAKSFSHKKLNKEIFDYAKMQIDRELLSILNQLQKIVYTLEEKDFSNKAISKFLALQKKQIEDQMKENKYLGFQIFKHWEISEKGLHELLRNPFILGKMEDEQIISIIKVLKSLRALETIQRIDELYIDTEQKAKGYKVQSGIEMNPENKKFPDRHILLKHLTGDKFVVYDFGDIARYNLEKCLNYYEINKKLLSPYAEVIFDLLTDINSWLDATGLEFVIDTKMFKMRGKHIT
;
A
#
# COMPACT_ATOMS: atom_id res chain seq x y z
N MET A 1 -22.75 1.21 -36.06
CA MET A 1 -23.00 1.09 -37.52
C MET A 1 -23.72 -0.23 -37.88
N PRO A 2 -23.23 -1.44 -37.54
CA PRO A 2 -23.87 -2.70 -37.97
C PRO A 2 -25.24 -2.98 -37.32
N TYR A 3 -25.45 -2.65 -36.04
CA TYR A 3 -26.77 -2.84 -35.39
C TYR A 3 -27.87 -1.97 -36.01
N LEU A 4 -27.52 -0.72 -36.35
CA LEU A 4 -28.44 0.22 -36.96
C LEU A 4 -28.89 -0.28 -38.35
N ALA A 5 -27.94 -0.80 -39.14
CA ALA A 5 -28.23 -1.40 -40.44
C ALA A 5 -29.14 -2.62 -40.30
N ALA A 6 -28.88 -3.52 -39.35
CA ALA A 6 -29.72 -4.70 -39.12
C ALA A 6 -31.15 -4.35 -38.66
N ILE A 7 -31.30 -3.35 -37.77
CA ILE A 7 -32.59 -2.83 -37.33
C ILE A 7 -33.36 -2.19 -38.49
N ILE A 8 -32.69 -1.41 -39.35
CA ILE A 8 -33.28 -0.81 -40.55
C ILE A 8 -33.73 -1.89 -41.53
N THR A 9 -32.90 -2.91 -41.79
CA THR A 9 -33.24 -4.05 -42.64
C THR A 9 -34.42 -4.84 -42.08
N GLY A 10 -34.48 -5.06 -40.76
CA GLY A 10 -35.63 -5.66 -40.09
C GLY A 10 -36.92 -4.86 -40.28
N GLY A 11 -36.85 -3.53 -40.17
CA GLY A 11 -37.97 -2.62 -40.45
C GLY A 11 -38.47 -2.70 -41.90
N ILE A 12 -37.56 -2.82 -42.87
CA ILE A 12 -37.90 -3.01 -44.29
C ILE A 12 -38.64 -4.34 -44.50
N PHE A 13 -38.14 -5.44 -43.92
CA PHE A 13 -38.81 -6.75 -44.02
C PHE A 13 -40.18 -6.77 -43.35
N TYR A 14 -40.33 -6.08 -42.21
CA TYR A 14 -41.62 -5.93 -41.54
C TYR A 14 -42.63 -5.15 -42.40
N PHE A 15 -42.20 -4.04 -43.01
CA PHE A 15 -43.06 -3.25 -43.89
C PHE A 15 -43.45 -4.02 -45.16
N LEU A 16 -42.53 -4.80 -45.73
CA LEU A 16 -42.82 -5.67 -46.87
C LEU A 16 -43.81 -6.78 -46.50
N ALA A 17 -43.71 -7.35 -45.29
CA ALA A 17 -44.63 -8.38 -44.83
C ALA A 17 -46.09 -7.91 -44.80
N ILE A 18 -46.33 -6.66 -44.38
CA ILE A 18 -47.68 -6.06 -44.29
C ILE A 18 -48.32 -5.88 -45.67
N ASN A 19 -47.51 -5.74 -46.73
CA ASN A 19 -47.98 -5.41 -48.09
C ASN A 19 -47.97 -6.61 -49.06
N VAL A 20 -47.68 -7.82 -48.57
CA VAL A 20 -47.54 -9.04 -49.40
C VAL A 20 -48.63 -10.06 -49.07
N ASP A 21 -48.97 -10.91 -50.04
CA ASP A 21 -49.91 -12.02 -49.89
C ASP A 21 -49.61 -12.91 -48.66
N GLN A 22 -50.67 -13.45 -48.05
CA GLN A 22 -50.58 -14.28 -46.83
C GLN A 22 -49.58 -15.44 -46.94
N LYS A 23 -49.31 -15.95 -48.15
CA LYS A 23 -48.36 -17.04 -48.39
C LYS A 23 -46.92 -16.71 -47.93
N TYR A 24 -46.50 -15.44 -47.95
CA TYR A 24 -45.13 -15.04 -47.60
C TYR A 24 -45.03 -14.21 -46.32
N TYR A 25 -46.18 -13.88 -45.71
CA TYR A 25 -46.28 -13.09 -44.49
C TYR A 25 -45.43 -13.67 -43.35
N ASP A 26 -45.60 -14.96 -43.06
CA ASP A 26 -44.90 -15.64 -41.96
C ASP A 26 -43.38 -15.67 -42.19
N LEU A 27 -42.93 -15.85 -43.44
CA LEU A 27 -41.51 -15.86 -43.76
C LEU A 27 -40.89 -14.47 -43.52
N LEU A 28 -41.53 -13.41 -44.01
CA LEU A 28 -41.01 -12.04 -43.91
C LEU A 28 -41.04 -11.52 -42.46
N ILE A 29 -42.05 -11.87 -41.67
CA ILE A 29 -42.08 -11.55 -40.24
C ILE A 29 -41.01 -12.28 -39.45
N ASN A 30 -40.77 -13.57 -39.71
CA ASN A 30 -39.72 -14.31 -39.02
C ASN A 30 -38.32 -13.76 -39.36
N ILE A 31 -38.11 -13.36 -40.62
CA ILE A 31 -36.87 -12.69 -41.04
C ILE A 31 -36.74 -11.34 -40.33
N ALA A 32 -37.78 -10.51 -40.34
CA ALA A 32 -37.79 -9.22 -39.64
C ALA A 32 -37.49 -9.41 -38.14
N ALA A 33 -38.15 -10.38 -37.49
CA ALA A 33 -37.93 -10.72 -36.10
C ALA A 33 -36.48 -11.14 -35.82
N ALA A 34 -35.85 -11.94 -36.68
CA ALA A 34 -34.43 -12.29 -36.54
C ALA A 34 -33.50 -11.07 -36.66
N PHE A 35 -33.80 -10.15 -37.59
CA PHE A 35 -33.07 -8.89 -37.76
C PHE A 35 -33.21 -7.94 -36.57
N PHE A 36 -34.27 -8.03 -35.76
CA PHE A 36 -34.37 -7.33 -34.49
C PHE A 36 -33.73 -8.11 -33.33
N ALA A 37 -33.99 -9.40 -33.23
CA ALA A 37 -33.59 -10.24 -32.10
C ALA A 37 -32.07 -10.42 -32.00
N ILE A 38 -31.39 -10.69 -33.12
CA ILE A 38 -29.94 -10.97 -33.11
C ILE A 38 -29.13 -9.73 -32.69
N PRO A 39 -29.33 -8.52 -33.28
CA PRO A 39 -28.67 -7.29 -32.82
C PRO A 39 -28.98 -6.95 -31.36
N LEU A 40 -30.23 -7.15 -30.93
CA LEU A 40 -30.64 -6.85 -29.57
C LEU A 40 -29.96 -7.77 -28.55
N LEU A 41 -29.92 -9.09 -28.83
CA LEU A 41 -29.18 -10.06 -28.02
C LEU A 41 -27.70 -9.71 -27.94
N TYR A 42 -27.10 -9.34 -29.07
CA TYR A 42 -25.69 -8.97 -29.11
C TYR A 42 -25.41 -7.66 -28.35
N PHE A 43 -26.29 -6.66 -28.45
CA PHE A 43 -26.22 -5.43 -27.66
C PHE A 43 -26.28 -5.70 -26.15
N PHE A 44 -27.22 -6.55 -25.72
CA PHE A 44 -27.29 -6.97 -24.31
C PHE A 44 -26.04 -7.74 -23.88
N TYR A 45 -25.52 -8.63 -24.73
CA TYR A 45 -24.28 -9.36 -24.47
C TYR A 45 -23.09 -8.40 -24.31
N GLU A 46 -22.88 -7.45 -25.22
CA GLU A 46 -21.78 -6.49 -25.12
C GLU A 46 -21.91 -5.58 -23.90
N THR A 47 -23.14 -5.16 -23.59
CA THR A 47 -23.42 -4.33 -22.41
C THR A 47 -23.10 -5.11 -21.12
N ALA A 48 -23.59 -6.34 -21.02
CA ALA A 48 -23.31 -7.23 -19.89
C ALA A 48 -21.82 -7.55 -19.77
N LYS A 49 -21.15 -7.82 -20.89
CA LYS A 49 -19.71 -8.07 -20.95
C LYS A 49 -18.90 -6.84 -20.52
N SER A 50 -19.24 -5.66 -21.01
CA SER A 50 -18.61 -4.39 -20.62
C SER A 50 -18.80 -4.11 -19.13
N PHE A 51 -20.01 -4.31 -18.61
CA PHE A 51 -20.29 -4.18 -17.18
C PHE A 51 -19.49 -5.18 -16.33
N SER A 52 -19.44 -6.45 -16.74
CA SER A 52 -18.68 -7.49 -16.06
C SER A 52 -17.18 -7.19 -16.06
N HIS A 53 -16.61 -6.76 -17.19
CA HIS A 53 -15.21 -6.36 -17.26
C HIS A 53 -14.90 -5.14 -16.40
N LYS A 54 -15.78 -4.13 -16.37
CA LYS A 54 -15.62 -2.97 -15.49
C LYS A 54 -15.61 -3.39 -14.03
N LYS A 55 -16.54 -4.26 -13.61
CA LYS A 55 -16.58 -4.81 -12.25
C LYS A 55 -15.30 -5.57 -11.93
N LEU A 56 -14.88 -6.50 -12.80
CA LEU A 56 -13.65 -7.27 -12.59
C LEU A 56 -12.42 -6.37 -12.49
N ASN A 57 -12.27 -5.40 -13.38
CA ASN A 57 -11.15 -4.45 -13.35
C ASN A 57 -11.12 -3.66 -12.04
N LYS A 58 -12.30 -3.21 -11.56
CA LYS A 58 -12.41 -2.53 -10.27
C LYS A 58 -11.96 -3.42 -9.11
N GLU A 59 -12.44 -4.66 -9.03
CA GLU A 59 -12.06 -5.58 -7.95
C GLU A 59 -10.55 -5.87 -7.94
N ILE A 60 -9.93 -6.02 -9.13
CA ILE A 60 -8.49 -6.22 -9.24
C ILE A 60 -7.72 -4.97 -8.78
N PHE A 61 -8.20 -3.78 -9.17
CA PHE A 61 -7.62 -2.52 -8.72
C PHE A 61 -7.76 -2.35 -7.21
N ASP A 62 -8.94 -2.56 -6.64
CA ASP A 62 -9.20 -2.43 -5.19
C ASP A 62 -8.31 -3.39 -4.39
N TYR A 63 -8.13 -4.62 -4.87
CA TYR A 63 -7.19 -5.59 -4.30
C TYR A 63 -5.74 -5.09 -4.35
N ALA A 64 -5.31 -4.55 -5.49
CA ALA A 64 -3.95 -4.03 -5.63
C ALA A 64 -3.72 -2.79 -4.74
N LYS A 65 -4.69 -1.86 -4.72
CA LYS A 65 -4.67 -0.67 -3.85
C LYS A 65 -4.50 -1.08 -2.39
N MET A 66 -5.29 -2.04 -1.92
CA MET A 66 -5.20 -2.55 -0.56
C MET A 66 -3.81 -3.12 -0.22
N GLN A 67 -3.14 -3.79 -1.17
CA GLN A 67 -1.78 -4.25 -0.94
C GLN A 67 -0.78 -3.11 -0.87
N ILE A 68 -0.87 -2.15 -1.79
CA ILE A 68 0.00 -0.97 -1.81
C ILE A 68 -0.17 -0.18 -0.52
N ASP A 69 -1.41 0.14 -0.15
CA ASP A 69 -1.74 0.87 1.08
C ASP A 69 -1.16 0.20 2.32
N ARG A 70 -1.18 -1.14 2.39
CA ARG A 70 -0.55 -1.88 3.49
C ARG A 70 0.96 -1.65 3.54
N GLU A 71 1.65 -1.73 2.40
CA GLU A 71 3.10 -1.48 2.35
C GLU A 71 3.42 -0.01 2.68
N LEU A 72 2.63 0.94 2.17
CA LEU A 72 2.78 2.37 2.49
C LEU A 72 2.56 2.65 3.97
N LEU A 73 1.56 2.03 4.60
CA LEU A 73 1.33 2.13 6.04
C LEU A 73 2.50 1.53 6.85
N SER A 74 3.08 0.42 6.39
CA SER A 74 4.30 -0.14 7.00
C SER A 74 5.46 0.86 6.94
N ILE A 75 5.67 1.50 5.78
CA ILE A 75 6.67 2.55 5.57
C ILE A 75 6.40 3.73 6.51
N LEU A 76 5.17 4.25 6.54
CA LEU A 76 4.78 5.37 7.40
C LEU A 76 5.01 5.07 8.88
N ASN A 77 4.68 3.86 9.35
CA ASN A 77 4.93 3.44 10.73
C ASN A 77 6.43 3.46 11.07
N GLN A 78 7.30 3.12 10.12
CA GLN A 78 8.74 3.19 10.33
C GLN A 78 9.26 4.63 10.24
N LEU A 79 8.76 5.44 9.32
CA LEU A 79 9.11 6.87 9.22
C LEU A 79 8.69 7.65 10.46
N GLN A 80 7.49 7.39 11.00
CA GLN A 80 7.06 8.02 12.25
C GLN A 80 8.03 7.72 13.38
N LYS A 81 8.59 6.51 13.44
CA LYS A 81 9.62 6.16 14.42
C LYS A 81 10.96 6.81 14.12
N ILE A 82 11.19 7.42 12.97
CA ILE A 82 12.41 8.18 12.71
C ILE A 82 12.19 9.66 13.05
N VAL A 83 10.99 10.18 12.81
CA VAL A 83 10.66 11.58 13.06
C VAL A 83 10.28 11.82 14.54
N TYR A 84 9.61 10.87 15.16
CA TYR A 84 9.19 10.90 16.56
C TYR A 84 9.96 9.88 17.40
N THR A 85 9.89 10.04 18.72
CA THR A 85 10.48 9.08 19.66
C THR A 85 9.63 7.80 19.78
N LEU A 86 10.23 6.69 20.23
CA LEU A 86 9.47 5.45 20.47
C LEU A 86 8.34 5.59 21.50
N GLU A 87 8.39 6.62 22.33
CA GLU A 87 7.42 6.88 23.40
C GLU A 87 6.15 7.58 22.87
N GLU A 88 6.27 8.29 21.76
CA GLU A 88 5.19 9.07 21.12
C GLU A 88 4.41 8.25 20.07
N LYS A 89 4.35 6.93 20.25
CA LYS A 89 3.74 6.02 19.28
C LYS A 89 2.22 6.21 19.20
N ASP A 90 1.76 6.91 18.17
CA ASP A 90 0.36 7.00 17.77
C ASP A 90 0.22 6.67 16.28
N PHE A 91 -0.32 5.48 15.98
CA PHE A 91 -0.59 5.03 14.61
C PHE A 91 -2.09 5.04 14.29
N SER A 92 -2.85 5.93 14.94
CA SER A 92 -4.26 6.18 14.58
C SER A 92 -4.35 6.90 13.23
N ASN A 93 -5.50 6.79 12.57
CA ASN A 93 -5.76 7.50 11.30
C ASN A 93 -5.49 9.01 11.42
N LYS A 94 -5.87 9.62 12.56
CA LYS A 94 -5.63 11.05 12.82
C LYS A 94 -4.14 11.38 12.90
N ALA A 95 -3.35 10.52 13.56
CA ALA A 95 -1.91 10.72 13.66
C ALA A 95 -1.22 10.51 12.30
N ILE A 96 -1.65 9.52 11.51
CA ILE A 96 -1.17 9.30 10.15
C ILE A 96 -1.45 10.52 9.27
N SER A 97 -2.68 11.03 9.27
CA SER A 97 -3.03 12.24 8.48
C SER A 97 -2.22 13.46 8.92
N LYS A 98 -2.00 13.65 10.23
CA LYS A 98 -1.14 14.73 10.73
C LYS A 98 0.31 14.56 10.29
N PHE A 99 0.82 13.34 10.31
CA PHE A 99 2.18 13.02 9.92
C PHE A 99 2.42 13.29 8.43
N LEU A 100 1.49 12.86 7.58
CA LEU A 100 1.51 13.13 6.14
C LEU A 100 1.43 14.62 5.78
N ALA A 101 0.89 15.45 6.68
CA ALA A 101 0.76 16.90 6.49
C ALA A 101 1.97 17.70 7.00
N LEU A 102 2.98 17.04 7.58
CA LEU A 102 4.17 17.71 8.09
C LEU A 102 4.95 18.41 6.99
N GLN A 103 5.39 19.63 7.27
CA GLN A 103 6.33 20.36 6.44
C GLN A 103 7.77 19.96 6.78
N LYS A 104 8.69 20.07 5.81
CA LYS A 104 10.14 19.80 5.99
C LYS A 104 10.70 20.41 7.27
N LYS A 105 10.38 21.68 7.55
CA LYS A 105 10.89 22.37 8.74
C LYS A 105 10.40 21.75 10.05
N GLN A 106 9.16 21.30 10.08
CA GLN A 106 8.59 20.63 11.25
C GLN A 106 9.27 19.26 11.47
N ILE A 107 9.55 18.51 10.40
CA ILE A 107 10.28 17.25 10.46
C ILE A 107 11.70 17.49 11.03
N GLU A 108 12.40 18.49 10.50
CA GLU A 108 13.73 18.89 10.96
C GLU A 108 13.73 19.24 12.46
N ASP A 109 12.78 20.08 12.90
CA ASP A 109 12.68 20.54 14.28
C ASP A 109 12.35 19.40 15.25
N GLN A 110 11.48 18.46 14.86
CA GLN A 110 11.21 17.25 15.66
C GLN A 110 12.47 16.39 15.78
N MET A 111 13.14 16.12 14.67
CA MET A 111 14.28 15.21 14.64
C MET A 111 15.50 15.73 15.38
N LYS A 112 15.63 17.06 15.50
CA LYS A 112 16.76 17.74 16.13
C LYS A 112 16.90 17.46 17.63
N GLU A 113 15.79 17.37 18.35
CA GLU A 113 15.77 17.28 19.81
C GLU A 113 15.66 15.82 20.31
N ASN A 114 15.51 14.88 19.38
CA ASN A 114 15.24 13.48 19.68
C ASN A 114 16.51 12.67 19.98
N LYS A 115 16.35 11.73 20.91
CA LYS A 115 17.29 10.64 21.14
C LYS A 115 16.68 9.32 20.69
N TYR A 116 17.40 8.61 19.84
CA TYR A 116 16.92 7.40 19.19
C TYR A 116 17.55 6.17 19.82
N LEU A 117 16.76 5.13 20.04
CA LEU A 117 17.32 3.83 20.38
C LEU A 117 17.91 3.19 19.12
N GLY A 118 19.09 2.57 19.16
CA GLY A 118 19.67 1.91 17.99
C GLY A 118 18.71 0.93 17.31
N PHE A 119 17.89 0.22 18.09
CA PHE A 119 16.83 -0.67 17.59
C PHE A 119 15.81 0.02 16.69
N GLN A 120 15.54 1.31 16.93
CA GLN A 120 14.59 2.15 16.18
C GLN A 120 15.12 2.48 14.78
N ILE A 121 16.43 2.75 14.67
CA ILE A 121 17.05 3.36 13.49
C ILE A 121 17.86 2.40 12.62
N PHE A 122 18.31 1.25 13.14
CA PHE A 122 19.10 0.26 12.39
C PHE A 122 18.28 -0.83 11.68
N LYS A 123 17.00 -0.58 11.45
CA LYS A 123 16.10 -1.54 10.78
C LYS A 123 16.25 -1.48 9.27
N HIS A 124 16.14 -2.65 8.63
CA HIS A 124 16.15 -2.75 7.18
C HIS A 124 14.77 -2.45 6.57
N TRP A 125 14.76 -1.75 5.43
CA TRP A 125 13.54 -1.41 4.67
C TRP A 125 13.18 -2.43 3.59
N GLU A 126 14.05 -3.41 3.35
CA GLU A 126 13.99 -4.39 2.25
C GLU A 126 12.64 -5.12 2.15
N ILE A 127 11.95 -5.34 3.27
CA ILE A 127 10.64 -6.02 3.27
C ILE A 127 9.59 -5.17 2.55
N SER A 128 9.51 -3.88 2.88
CA SER A 128 8.50 -2.98 2.29
C SER A 128 8.86 -2.61 0.85
N GLU A 129 10.15 -2.46 0.52
CA GLU A 129 10.57 -2.26 -0.87
C GLU A 129 10.22 -3.49 -1.74
N LYS A 130 10.46 -4.71 -1.23
CA LYS A 130 10.14 -5.95 -1.93
C LYS A 130 8.65 -6.09 -2.21
N GLY A 131 7.78 -5.74 -1.25
CA GLY A 131 6.33 -5.79 -1.42
C GLY A 131 5.86 -4.91 -2.58
N LEU A 132 6.34 -3.66 -2.65
CA LEU A 132 6.04 -2.74 -3.75
C LEU A 132 6.62 -3.23 -5.09
N HIS A 133 7.83 -3.79 -5.10
CA HIS A 133 8.43 -4.36 -6.30
C HIS A 133 7.68 -5.58 -6.86
N GLU A 134 7.17 -6.46 -6.00
CA GLU A 134 6.38 -7.63 -6.42
C GLU A 134 5.08 -7.20 -7.12
N LEU A 135 4.44 -6.13 -6.64
CA LEU A 135 3.25 -5.55 -7.24
C LEU A 135 3.51 -4.96 -8.63
N LEU A 136 4.59 -4.18 -8.79
CA LEU A 136 5.00 -3.64 -10.09
C LEU A 136 5.49 -4.72 -11.08
N ARG A 137 5.85 -5.91 -10.60
CA ARG A 137 6.22 -7.03 -11.47
C ARG A 137 5.03 -7.82 -11.99
N ASN A 138 3.81 -7.52 -11.53
CA ASN A 138 2.61 -8.24 -11.92
C ASN A 138 1.90 -7.55 -13.10
N PRO A 139 2.01 -8.05 -14.35
CA PRO A 139 1.43 -7.39 -15.52
C PRO A 139 -0.09 -7.34 -15.48
N PHE A 140 -0.72 -8.29 -14.77
CA PHE A 140 -2.17 -8.33 -14.61
C PHE A 140 -2.68 -7.21 -13.71
N ILE A 141 -1.92 -6.83 -12.68
CA ILE A 141 -2.23 -5.69 -11.82
C ILE A 141 -1.93 -4.38 -12.56
N LEU A 142 -0.74 -4.27 -13.15
CA LEU A 142 -0.33 -3.06 -13.88
C LEU A 142 -1.29 -2.69 -15.01
N GLY A 143 -1.77 -3.67 -15.78
CA GLY A 143 -2.74 -3.44 -16.85
C GLY A 143 -4.12 -2.95 -16.40
N LYS A 144 -4.33 -2.77 -15.09
CA LYS A 144 -5.57 -2.25 -14.47
C LYS A 144 -5.36 -0.94 -13.71
N MET A 145 -4.14 -0.41 -13.73
CA MET A 145 -3.80 0.87 -13.10
C MET A 145 -3.68 1.96 -14.16
N GLU A 146 -3.99 3.19 -13.77
CA GLU A 146 -3.72 4.38 -14.55
C GLU A 146 -2.22 4.74 -14.47
N ASP A 147 -1.70 5.45 -15.47
CA ASP A 147 -0.28 5.81 -15.53
C ASP A 147 0.17 6.61 -14.29
N GLU A 148 -0.69 7.51 -13.78
CA GLU A 148 -0.40 8.32 -12.57
C GLU A 148 -0.24 7.45 -11.31
N GLN A 149 -1.01 6.36 -11.21
CA GLN A 149 -0.93 5.41 -10.11
C GLN A 149 0.38 4.61 -10.17
N ILE A 150 0.80 4.21 -11.37
CA ILE A 150 2.08 3.52 -11.57
C ILE A 150 3.25 4.47 -11.25
N ILE A 151 3.17 5.72 -11.74
CA ILE A 151 4.19 6.75 -11.51
C ILE A 151 4.34 7.04 -10.01
N SER A 152 3.25 7.16 -9.26
CA SER A 152 3.31 7.43 -7.81
C SER A 152 3.98 6.28 -7.04
N ILE A 153 3.72 5.01 -7.37
CA ILE A 153 4.44 3.87 -6.77
C ILE A 153 5.95 3.94 -7.08
N ILE A 154 6.30 4.26 -8.33
CA ILE A 154 7.71 4.40 -8.74
C ILE A 154 8.41 5.54 -7.99
N LYS A 155 7.71 6.66 -7.75
CA LYS A 155 8.24 7.78 -6.96
C LYS A 155 8.54 7.35 -5.53
N VAL A 156 7.60 6.67 -4.86
CA VAL A 156 7.81 6.11 -3.51
C VAL A 156 9.05 5.21 -3.48
N LEU A 157 9.22 4.32 -4.45
CA LEU A 157 10.41 3.46 -4.54
C LEU A 157 11.72 4.25 -4.69
N LYS A 158 11.73 5.32 -5.49
CA LYS A 158 12.90 6.19 -5.65
C LYS A 158 13.23 6.90 -4.33
N SER A 159 12.23 7.42 -3.64
CA SER A 159 12.40 8.13 -2.37
C SER A 159 12.82 7.20 -1.23
N LEU A 160 12.35 5.95 -1.21
CA LEU A 160 12.87 4.91 -0.32
C LEU A 160 14.37 4.67 -0.53
N ARG A 161 14.82 4.57 -1.78
CA ARG A 161 16.26 4.39 -2.09
C ARG A 161 17.09 5.60 -1.68
N ALA A 162 16.57 6.81 -1.84
CA ALA A 162 17.21 8.02 -1.35
C ALA A 162 17.34 7.97 0.19
N LEU A 163 16.30 7.51 0.88
CA LEU A 163 16.28 7.34 2.34
C LEU A 163 17.32 6.31 2.81
N GLU A 164 17.39 5.16 2.15
CA GLU A 164 18.42 4.18 2.46
C GLU A 164 19.83 4.71 2.22
N THR A 165 20.02 5.49 1.15
CA THR A 165 21.33 6.06 0.81
C THR A 165 21.82 6.99 1.92
N ILE A 166 20.96 7.86 2.44
CA ILE A 166 21.36 8.75 3.54
C ILE A 166 21.54 7.99 4.86
N GLN A 167 20.74 6.95 5.12
CA GLN A 167 20.88 6.11 6.31
C GLN A 167 22.17 5.28 6.34
N ARG A 168 22.80 5.05 5.20
CA ARG A 168 24.10 4.37 5.08
C ARG A 168 25.29 5.29 5.36
N ILE A 169 25.08 6.59 5.57
CA ILE A 169 26.16 7.50 5.96
C ILE A 169 26.53 7.17 7.41
N ASP A 170 27.74 6.66 7.63
CA ASP A 170 28.23 6.23 8.96
C ASP A 170 28.08 7.33 10.02
N GLU A 171 28.27 8.59 9.63
CA GLU A 171 28.16 9.75 10.51
C GLU A 171 26.73 10.26 10.73
N LEU A 172 25.68 9.63 10.15
CA LEU A 172 24.30 10.10 10.31
C LEU A 172 23.86 10.07 11.77
N TYR A 173 24.18 8.99 12.47
CA TYR A 173 23.80 8.75 13.85
C TYR A 173 25.04 8.71 14.72
N ILE A 174 25.11 9.64 15.67
CA ILE A 174 26.22 9.76 16.62
C ILE A 174 25.84 9.02 17.89
N ASP A 175 26.63 8.02 18.29
CA ASP A 175 26.44 7.29 19.54
C ASP A 175 26.63 8.25 20.73
N THR A 176 25.67 8.28 21.64
CA THR A 176 25.74 9.10 22.86
C THR A 176 26.48 8.40 24.00
N GLU A 177 26.88 7.14 23.79
CA GLU A 177 27.44 6.21 24.78
C GLU A 177 26.45 5.83 25.91
N GLN A 178 25.22 6.34 25.84
CA GLN A 178 24.17 6.04 26.81
C GLN A 178 23.46 4.75 26.43
N LYS A 179 23.42 3.78 27.33
CA LYS A 179 22.65 2.55 27.16
C LYS A 179 21.25 2.67 27.75
N ALA A 180 20.26 2.22 26.99
CA ALA A 180 18.88 2.13 27.43
C ALA A 180 18.73 1.06 28.53
N LYS A 181 18.03 1.45 29.60
CA LYS A 181 17.69 0.55 30.71
C LYS A 181 16.26 0.07 30.57
N GLY A 182 15.98 -1.15 31.04
CA GLY A 182 14.63 -1.73 31.00
C GLY A 182 14.20 -2.23 29.62
N TYR A 183 15.13 -2.37 28.68
CA TYR A 183 14.88 -2.95 27.37
C TYR A 183 15.73 -4.21 27.16
N LYS A 184 15.20 -5.15 26.37
CA LYS A 184 15.90 -6.36 25.93
C LYS A 184 15.61 -6.60 24.45
N VAL A 185 16.64 -6.97 23.69
CA VAL A 185 16.47 -7.46 22.32
C VAL A 185 16.45 -8.98 22.34
N GLN A 186 15.49 -9.59 21.65
CA GLN A 186 15.34 -11.04 21.55
C GLN A 186 15.20 -11.45 20.09
N SER A 187 15.90 -12.52 19.68
CA SER A 187 15.75 -13.06 18.34
C SER A 187 14.41 -13.77 18.16
N GLY A 188 13.74 -13.50 17.03
CA GLY A 188 12.47 -14.14 16.69
C GLY A 188 12.61 -15.63 16.42
N ILE A 189 13.74 -16.09 15.88
CA ILE A 189 13.97 -17.52 15.59
C ILE A 189 14.27 -18.32 16.86
N GLU A 190 14.91 -17.69 17.85
CA GLU A 190 15.13 -18.28 19.17
C GLU A 190 13.80 -18.43 19.93
N MET A 191 12.89 -17.47 19.76
CA MET A 191 11.53 -17.54 20.35
C MET A 191 10.64 -18.55 19.62
N ASN A 192 10.76 -18.66 18.30
CA ASN A 192 10.04 -19.64 17.50
C ASN A 192 10.93 -20.17 16.35
N PRO A 193 11.49 -21.38 16.48
CA PRO A 193 12.34 -22.00 15.45
C PRO A 193 11.68 -22.19 14.09
N GLU A 194 10.34 -22.14 14.00
CA GLU A 194 9.61 -22.21 12.73
C GLU A 194 9.69 -20.91 11.92
N ASN A 195 10.14 -19.80 12.53
CA ASN A 195 10.27 -18.51 11.85
C ASN A 195 11.51 -18.46 10.93
N LYS A 196 11.55 -19.34 9.94
CA LYS A 196 12.64 -19.45 8.95
C LYS A 196 12.58 -18.37 7.86
N LYS A 197 11.42 -17.74 7.68
CA LYS A 197 11.19 -16.73 6.63
C LYS A 197 11.90 -15.41 6.93
N PHE A 198 12.08 -15.08 8.21
CA PHE A 198 12.69 -13.82 8.66
C PHE A 198 13.76 -14.10 9.74
N PRO A 199 14.92 -14.62 9.35
CA PRO A 199 15.96 -15.05 10.30
C PRO A 199 16.58 -13.88 11.08
N ASP A 200 16.59 -12.68 10.51
CA ASP A 200 17.13 -11.47 11.13
C ASP A 200 16.07 -10.66 11.89
N ARG A 201 14.88 -11.23 12.09
CA ARG A 201 13.81 -10.59 12.84
C ARG A 201 14.10 -10.60 14.33
N HIS A 202 14.12 -9.43 14.92
CA HIS A 202 14.31 -9.22 16.34
C HIS A 202 13.11 -8.49 16.95
N ILE A 203 12.94 -8.69 18.25
CA ILE A 203 11.88 -8.10 19.05
C ILE A 203 12.51 -7.26 20.16
N LEU A 204 12.07 -6.02 20.28
CA LEU A 204 12.39 -5.14 21.39
C LEU A 204 11.34 -5.33 22.47
N LEU A 205 11.79 -5.83 23.62
CA LEU A 205 11.00 -6.06 24.81
C LEU A 205 11.23 -4.91 25.79
N LYS A 206 10.15 -4.34 26.33
CA LYS A 206 10.19 -3.40 27.45
C LYS A 206 9.79 -4.11 28.72
N HIS A 207 10.61 -3.96 29.76
CA HIS A 207 10.35 -4.53 31.08
C HIS A 207 9.13 -3.86 31.74
N LEU A 208 8.26 -4.66 32.35
CA LEU A 208 7.11 -4.18 33.11
C LEU A 208 7.38 -4.32 34.62
N THR A 209 7.33 -5.56 35.12
CA THR A 209 7.56 -5.93 36.53
C THR A 209 7.95 -7.41 36.62
N GLY A 210 8.89 -7.76 37.52
CA GLY A 210 9.38 -9.15 37.66
C GLY A 210 9.97 -9.68 36.35
N ASP A 211 9.55 -10.87 35.90
CA ASP A 211 9.95 -11.46 34.62
C ASP A 211 8.97 -11.15 33.47
N LYS A 212 8.11 -10.13 33.62
CA LYS A 212 7.11 -9.77 32.61
C LYS A 212 7.65 -8.68 31.68
N PHE A 213 7.51 -8.96 30.39
CA PHE A 213 7.89 -8.04 29.31
C PHE A 213 6.70 -7.78 28.40
N VAL A 214 6.69 -6.60 27.77
CA VAL A 214 5.79 -6.28 26.66
C VAL A 214 6.59 -6.13 25.38
N VAL A 215 6.04 -6.62 24.27
CA VAL A 215 6.59 -6.34 22.94
C VAL A 215 6.40 -4.86 22.65
N TYR A 216 7.50 -4.12 22.64
CA TYR A 216 7.50 -2.68 22.42
C TYR A 216 7.64 -2.35 20.94
N ASP A 217 8.55 -3.05 20.25
CA ASP A 217 8.74 -2.94 18.81
C ASP A 217 9.34 -4.22 18.22
N PHE A 218 9.37 -4.33 16.90
CA PHE A 218 10.04 -5.40 16.17
C PHE A 218 10.58 -4.89 14.83
N GLY A 219 11.51 -5.65 14.25
CA GLY A 219 12.07 -5.32 12.95
C GLY A 219 13.20 -6.28 12.57
N ASP A 220 13.60 -6.21 11.31
CA ASP A 220 14.73 -6.98 10.82
C ASP A 220 15.99 -6.12 10.96
N ILE A 221 16.99 -6.66 11.66
CA ILE A 221 18.20 -5.93 12.04
C ILE A 221 19.40 -6.84 11.75
N ALA A 222 20.40 -6.30 11.03
CA ALA A 222 21.63 -7.03 10.77
C ALA A 222 22.37 -7.40 12.05
N ARG A 223 22.98 -8.59 12.06
CA ARG A 223 23.70 -9.14 13.22
C ARG A 223 24.78 -8.19 13.77
N TYR A 224 25.50 -7.48 12.89
CA TYR A 224 26.56 -6.54 13.30
C TYR A 224 26.04 -5.28 14.01
N ASN A 225 24.74 -4.98 13.93
CA ASN A 225 24.10 -3.86 14.63
C ASN A 225 23.45 -4.27 15.95
N LEU A 226 23.38 -5.56 16.29
CA LEU A 226 22.64 -6.03 17.47
C LEU A 226 23.20 -5.48 18.79
N GLU A 227 24.52 -5.42 18.94
CA GLU A 227 25.17 -4.89 20.14
C GLU A 227 24.92 -3.39 20.33
N LYS A 228 24.65 -2.68 19.23
CA LYS A 228 24.37 -1.24 19.16
C LYS A 228 22.90 -0.91 19.37
N CYS A 229 22.01 -1.91 19.32
CA CYS A 229 20.56 -1.68 19.35
C CYS A 229 20.05 -1.06 20.64
N LEU A 230 20.76 -1.23 21.76
CA LEU A 230 20.36 -0.67 23.05
C LEU A 230 21.09 0.64 23.40
N ASN A 231 21.94 1.15 22.52
CA ASN A 231 22.56 2.46 22.70
C ASN A 231 21.62 3.57 22.20
N TYR A 232 21.75 4.75 22.79
CA TYR A 232 21.08 5.97 22.32
C TYR A 232 21.94 6.72 21.32
N TYR A 233 21.30 7.25 20.29
CA TYR A 233 21.89 7.98 19.20
C TYR A 233 21.23 9.34 19.02
N GLU A 234 21.99 10.31 18.55
CA GLU A 234 21.49 11.60 18.08
C GLU A 234 21.82 11.78 16.59
N ILE A 235 20.99 12.51 15.86
CA ILE A 235 21.26 12.79 14.45
C ILE A 235 22.36 13.85 14.36
N ASN A 236 23.34 13.60 13.50
CA ASN A 236 24.38 14.57 13.19
C ASN A 236 23.76 15.83 12.57
N LYS A 237 23.95 16.96 13.25
CA LYS A 237 23.38 18.27 12.86
C LYS A 237 23.72 18.68 11.43
N LYS A 238 24.85 18.23 10.88
CA LYS A 238 25.24 18.49 9.48
C LYS A 238 24.36 17.75 8.46
N LEU A 239 23.84 16.60 8.84
CA LEU A 239 23.03 15.71 7.98
C LEU A 239 21.53 15.82 8.27
N LEU A 240 21.14 16.54 9.33
CA LEU A 240 19.75 16.70 9.75
C LEU A 240 18.84 17.26 8.64
N SER A 241 19.25 18.37 8.00
CA SER A 241 18.40 19.01 6.97
C SER A 241 18.27 18.16 5.69
N PRO A 242 19.36 17.59 5.14
CA PRO A 242 19.26 16.60 4.06
C PRO A 242 18.41 15.38 4.43
N TYR A 243 18.46 14.94 5.68
CA TYR A 243 17.67 13.78 6.12
C TYR A 243 16.18 14.10 6.24
N ALA A 244 15.85 15.25 6.80
CA ALA A 244 14.47 15.75 6.84
C ALA A 244 13.89 15.97 5.43
N GLU A 245 14.72 16.40 4.47
CA GLU A 245 14.33 16.55 3.07
C GLU A 245 13.92 15.22 2.43
N VAL A 246 14.76 14.19 2.57
CA VAL A 246 14.45 12.87 2.00
C VAL A 246 13.21 12.23 2.62
N ILE A 247 12.99 12.44 3.93
CA ILE A 247 11.76 12.00 4.60
C ILE A 247 10.55 12.78 4.04
N PHE A 248 10.67 14.10 3.89
CA PHE A 248 9.62 14.95 3.36
C PHE A 248 9.23 14.59 1.92
N ASP A 249 10.22 14.31 1.06
CA ASP A 249 10.00 13.86 -0.32
C ASP A 249 9.23 12.53 -0.34
N LEU A 250 9.60 11.59 0.54
CA LEU A 250 8.90 10.32 0.67
C LEU A 250 7.45 10.50 1.14
N LEU A 251 7.17 11.40 2.09
CA LEU A 251 5.79 11.72 2.49
C LEU A 251 5.00 12.35 1.34
N THR A 252 5.63 13.21 0.53
CA THR A 252 5.02 13.84 -0.64
C THR A 252 4.67 12.82 -1.72
N ASP A 253 5.55 11.84 -1.94
CA ASP A 253 5.30 10.76 -2.90
C ASP A 253 4.20 9.80 -2.42
N ILE A 254 4.11 9.54 -1.11
CA ILE A 254 3.00 8.79 -0.51
C ILE A 254 1.68 9.56 -0.66
N ASN A 255 1.67 10.88 -0.45
CA ASN A 255 0.49 11.70 -0.70
C ASN A 255 0.08 11.68 -2.18
N SER A 256 1.04 11.67 -3.11
CA SER A 256 0.76 11.55 -4.55
C SER A 256 0.01 10.25 -4.90
N TRP A 257 0.31 9.15 -4.19
CA TRP A 257 -0.45 7.90 -4.34
C TRP A 257 -1.88 8.03 -3.81
N LEU A 258 -2.08 8.68 -2.65
CA LEU A 258 -3.40 8.91 -2.10
C LEU A 258 -4.24 9.79 -3.03
N ASP A 259 -3.66 10.87 -3.58
CA ASP A 259 -4.29 11.74 -4.55
C ASP A 259 -4.76 10.97 -5.80
N ALA A 260 -3.94 10.04 -6.29
CA ALA A 260 -4.24 9.22 -7.47
C ALA A 260 -5.27 8.09 -7.21
N THR A 261 -5.63 7.81 -5.94
CA THR A 261 -6.40 6.62 -5.57
C THR A 261 -7.58 6.86 -4.61
N GLY A 262 -7.91 8.12 -4.32
CA GLY A 262 -9.14 8.48 -3.59
C GLY A 262 -8.96 9.02 -2.18
N LEU A 263 -7.76 9.51 -1.82
CA LEU A 263 -7.45 10.25 -0.58
C LEU A 263 -7.59 9.45 0.72
N GLU A 264 -7.71 8.13 0.64
CA GLU A 264 -7.84 7.27 1.82
C GLU A 264 -6.99 6.00 1.70
N PHE A 265 -6.52 5.49 2.83
CA PHE A 265 -5.94 4.16 2.92
C PHE A 265 -7.04 3.11 3.09
N VAL A 266 -6.95 2.02 2.33
CA VAL A 266 -7.81 0.84 2.44
C VAL A 266 -7.07 -0.25 3.21
N ILE A 267 -7.67 -0.71 4.32
CA ILE A 267 -7.07 -1.71 5.20
C ILE A 267 -8.02 -2.91 5.30
N ASP A 268 -7.50 -4.12 5.04
CA ASP A 268 -8.24 -5.35 5.34
C ASP A 268 -8.19 -5.65 6.85
N THR A 269 -9.31 -5.39 7.53
CA THR A 269 -9.46 -5.67 8.95
C THR A 269 -9.52 -7.17 9.26
N LYS A 270 -9.79 -8.06 8.29
CA LYS A 270 -9.83 -9.52 8.52
C LYS A 270 -8.45 -10.13 8.73
N MET A 271 -7.39 -9.45 8.29
CA MET A 271 -6.00 -9.84 8.54
C MET A 271 -5.53 -9.48 9.96
N PHE A 272 -6.28 -8.63 10.67
CA PHE A 272 -6.04 -8.30 12.07
C PHE A 272 -6.98 -9.11 12.96
N LYS A 273 -6.43 -9.99 13.81
CA LYS A 273 -7.22 -10.62 14.89
C LYS A 273 -7.67 -9.53 15.87
N MET A 274 -8.82 -8.90 15.61
CA MET A 274 -9.52 -8.12 16.62
C MET A 274 -10.05 -9.10 17.66
N ARG A 275 -9.46 -9.07 18.86
CA ARG A 275 -9.96 -9.83 20.00
C ARG A 275 -11.31 -9.20 20.39
N GLY A 276 -12.40 -9.71 19.84
CA GLY A 276 -13.73 -9.38 20.29
C GLY A 276 -13.82 -9.71 21.77
N LYS A 277 -14.13 -8.72 22.62
CA LYS A 277 -14.62 -9.02 23.96
C LYS A 277 -15.92 -9.79 23.76
N HIS A 278 -15.90 -11.10 24.02
CA HIS A 278 -17.13 -11.80 24.33
C HIS A 278 -17.72 -11.12 25.56
N ILE A 279 -18.81 -10.38 25.35
CA ILE A 279 -19.71 -9.99 26.43
C ILE A 279 -20.46 -11.28 26.76
N THR A 280 -20.02 -11.97 27.81
CA THR A 280 -20.86 -12.89 28.58
C THR A 280 -21.73 -12.08 29.51
#